data_AF-A0A351RWW2-F1
#
_entry.id   AF-A0A351RWW2-F1
#
_cell.length_a   1.000
_cell.length_b   1.000
_cell.length_c   1.000
_cell.angle_alpha   90.00
_cell.angle_beta   90.00
_cell.angle_gamma   90.00
#
_symmetry.space_group_name_H-M   'P 1'
#
loop_
_entity.id
_entity.type
_entity.pdbx_description
1 polymer ?
#
loop_
_entity_poly.entity_id
_entity_poly.type
_entity_poly.pdbx_seq_one_letter_code
_entity_poly.pdbx_strand_id
1 'polypeptide(L)' 'MELIYKCLICGYIYSCHGQCGDPPEKCPDCGASKEDFAEIEED' A
#
# COMPACT_ATOMS: atom_id res chain seq x y z
N MET A 1 -15.05 -2.09 -2.57
CA MET A 1 -13.93 -2.81 -1.97
C MET A 1 -12.78 -1.83 -1.91
N GLU A 2 -12.35 -1.54 -0.71
CA GLU A 2 -11.28 -0.59 -0.43
C GLU A 2 -10.05 -1.44 -0.15
N LEU A 3 -9.01 -1.28 -0.98
CA LEU A 3 -7.76 -2.01 -0.78
C LEU A 3 -6.79 -1.04 -0.14
N ILE A 4 -6.32 -1.39 1.05
CA ILE A 4 -5.42 -0.56 1.83
C ILE A 4 -4.08 -1.26 1.88
N TYR A 5 -3.03 -0.56 1.48
CA TYR A 5 -1.67 -1.10 1.51
C TYR A 5 -0.84 -0.30 2.49
N LYS A 6 -0.21 -0.98 3.43
CA LYS A 6 0.69 -0.36 4.40
C LYS A 6 2.12 -0.73 4.09
N CYS A 7 2.96 0.28 3.94
CA CYS A 7 4.40 0.11 3.86
C CYS A 7 4.92 -0.40 5.21
N LEU A 8 5.59 -1.55 5.21
CA LEU A 8 6.20 -2.17 6.39
C LEU A 8 7.48 -1.46 6.84
N ILE A 9 8.09 -0.63 5.97
CA ILE A 9 9.34 0.09 6.27
C ILE A 9 9.08 1.39 7.04
N CYS A 10 8.23 2.28 6.52
CA CYS A 10 7.94 3.57 7.15
C CYS A 10 6.54 3.69 7.75
N GLY A 11 5.63 2.77 7.44
CA GLY A 11 4.24 2.82 7.92
C GLY A 11 3.29 3.63 7.03
N TYR A 12 3.71 4.09 5.86
CA TYR A 12 2.86 4.80 4.90
C TYR A 12 1.61 3.97 4.53
N ILE A 13 0.43 4.58 4.61
CA ILE A 13 -0.85 3.97 4.26
C ILE A 13 -1.27 4.47 2.87
N TYR A 14 -1.38 3.54 1.92
CA TYR A 14 -1.93 3.77 0.59
C TYR A 14 -3.34 3.21 0.53
N SER A 15 -4.36 4.07 0.58
CA SER A 15 -5.75 3.69 0.44
C SER A 15 -6.19 3.79 -1.01
N CYS A 16 -6.67 2.70 -1.58
CA CYS A 16 -7.29 2.70 -2.89
C CYS A 16 -8.79 2.40 -2.83
N HIS A 17 -9.57 3.27 -3.47
CA HIS A 17 -10.98 3.05 -3.71
C HIS A 17 -11.19 2.62 -5.17
N GLY A 18 -11.54 1.35 -5.40
CA GLY A 18 -11.90 0.85 -6.73
C GLY A 18 -10.91 -0.13 -7.37
N GLN A 19 -10.51 0.12 -8.63
CA GLN A 19 -9.83 -0.84 -9.52
C GLN A 19 -8.29 -0.88 -9.39
N CYS A 20 -7.69 -0.41 -8.30
CA CYS A 20 -6.24 -0.51 -8.14
C CYS A 20 -5.93 -1.77 -7.36
N GLY A 21 -5.62 -2.85 -8.09
CA GLY A 21 -5.30 -4.16 -7.54
C GLY A 21 -3.87 -4.31 -7.00
N ASP A 22 -3.05 -3.26 -7.07
CA ASP A 22 -1.64 -3.31 -6.65
C ASP A 22 -1.20 -1.99 -5.97
N PRO A 23 -0.25 -2.05 -5.01
CA PRO A 23 0.40 -0.88 -4.43
C PRO A 23 1.38 -0.23 -5.42
N PRO A 24 1.79 1.04 -5.19
CA PRO A 24 2.78 1.71 -6.02
C PRO A 24 4.12 0.97 -6.02
N GLU A 25 4.85 0.98 -7.16
CA GLU A 25 6.15 0.30 -7.30
C GLU A 25 7.18 0.72 -6.25
N LYS A 26 7.11 1.98 -5.82
CA LYS A 26 7.92 2.53 -4.74
C LYS A 26 7.07 3.34 -3.79
N CYS A 27 7.35 3.21 -2.50
CA CYS A 27 6.76 4.05 -1.47
C CYS A 27 7.16 5.51 -1.73
N PRO A 28 6.21 6.45 -1.83
CA PRO A 28 6.51 7.86 -2.05
C PRO A 28 7.19 8.52 -0.85
N ASP A 29 7.09 7.92 0.33
CA ASP A 29 7.61 8.48 1.58
C ASP A 29 9.06 8.03 1.85
N CYS A 30 9.35 6.74 1.73
CA CYS A 30 10.69 6.19 2.02
C CYS A 30 11.44 5.59 0.83
N GLY A 31 10.77 5.39 -0.32
CA GLY A 31 11.36 4.75 -1.49
C GLY A 31 11.45 3.22 -1.44
N ALA A 32 10.88 2.57 -0.42
CA ALA A 32 10.76 1.11 -0.32
C ALA A 32 10.02 0.52 -1.53
N SER A 33 10.29 -0.74 -1.87
CA SER A 33 9.70 -1.38 -3.04
C SER A 33 8.27 -1.83 -2.76
N LYS A 34 7.47 -2.11 -3.80
CA LYS A 34 6.08 -2.61 -3.63
C LYS A 34 5.98 -3.92 -2.84
N GLU A 35 7.02 -4.73 -2.83
CA GLU A 35 7.15 -5.95 -2.02
C GLU A 35 7.15 -5.68 -0.51
N ASP A 36 7.51 -4.44 -0.11
CA ASP A 36 7.47 -4.00 1.28
C ASP A 36 6.08 -3.46 1.69
N PHE A 37 5.07 -3.55 0.82
CA PHE A 37 3.69 -3.21 1.16
C PHE A 37 2.89 -4.46 1.53
N ALA A 38 2.17 -4.38 2.65
CA ALA A 38 1.20 -5.38 3.06
C ALA A 38 -0.23 -4.87 2.79
N GLU A 39 -1.04 -5.70 2.12
CA GLU A 39 -2.48 -5.46 2.01
C GLU A 39 -3.14 -5.62 3.38
N ILE A 40 -4.05 -4.71 3.69
CA ILE A 40 -4.87 -4.68 4.88
C ILE A 40 -6.31 -4.65 4.40
N GLU A 41 -7.08 -5.65 4.83
CA GLU A 41 -8.53 -5.66 4.71
C GLU A 41 -9.09 -4.91 5.94
N GLU A 42 -9.78 -3.80 5.73
CA GLU A 42 -10.66 -3.24 6.77
C GLU A 42 -12.01 -3.99 6.67
N ASP A 43 -12.33 -4.76 7.72
CA ASP A 43 -13.58 -5.56 7.89
C ASP A 43 -14.79 -4.66 8.22
#